data_AF-A0A1I5FL67-F1
#
_entry.id   AF-A0A1I5FL67-F1
#
_cell.length_a   1.000
_cell.length_b   1.000
_cell.length_c   1.000
_cell.angle_alpha   90.00
_cell.angle_beta   90.00
_cell.angle_gamma   90.00
#
_symmetry.space_group_name_H-M   'P 1'
#
loop_
_entity.id
_entity.type
_entity.pdbx_description
1 polymer ?
#
loop_
_entity_poly.entity_id
_entity_poly.type
_entity_poly.pdbx_seq_one_letter_code
_entity_poly.pdbx_strand_id
1 'polypeptide(L)'
;MAGLMLDPAPEFRIPFPIGSVVCRVRVHATGRDTDIDGATMQPVKDYLFQIWESTTESPADVVRVSSGYGAALRRPHPGQGV
;
A
#
# COMPACT_ATOMS: atom_id res chain seq x y z
N MET A 1 16.66 -12.80 27.60
CA MET A 1 16.03 -13.38 26.40
C MET A 1 14.56 -12.97 26.42
N ALA A 2 14.23 -11.81 25.84
CA ALA A 2 12.83 -11.40 25.67
C ALA A 2 12.39 -11.87 24.28
N GLY A 3 11.47 -12.84 24.24
CA GLY A 3 10.92 -13.35 22.99
C GLY A 3 10.08 -12.29 22.30
N LEU A 4 10.26 -12.15 20.99
CA LEU A 4 9.34 -11.43 20.11
C LEU A 4 7.99 -12.13 20.16
N MET A 5 7.09 -11.64 21.02
CA MET A 5 5.68 -11.97 20.95
C MET A 5 5.13 -11.23 19.73
N LEU A 6 5.25 -11.85 18.56
CA LEU A 6 4.48 -11.46 17.40
C LEU A 6 3.02 -11.73 17.78
N ASP A 7 2.24 -10.68 18.00
CA ASP A 7 0.79 -10.82 18.05
C ASP A 7 0.36 -11.66 16.84
N PRO A 8 -0.52 -12.66 17.03
CA PRO A 8 -0.95 -13.50 15.92
C PRO A 8 -1.52 -12.58 14.84
N ALA A 9 -1.00 -12.73 13.61
CA ALA A 9 -1.49 -11.97 12.47
C ALA A 9 -3.01 -12.12 12.42
N PRO A 10 -3.78 -11.02 12.34
CA PRO A 10 -5.24 -11.11 12.31
C PRO A 10 -5.63 -12.08 11.19
N GLU A 11 -6.53 -13.01 11.49
CA GLU A 11 -7.04 -13.95 10.49
C GLU A 11 -7.60 -13.14 9.31
N PHE A 12 -6.86 -13.11 8.20
CA PHE A 12 -7.34 -12.54 6.97
C PHE A 12 -8.44 -13.46 6.45
N ARG A 13 -9.70 -13.19 6.81
CA ARG A 13 -10.83 -13.67 6.01
C ARG A 13 -10.68 -13.02 4.65
N ILE A 14 -10.18 -13.77 3.69
CA ILE A 14 -10.19 -13.35 2.29
C ILE A 14 -11.67 -13.33 1.90
N PRO A 15 -12.31 -12.16 1.72
CA PRO A 15 -13.73 -12.10 1.38
C PRO A 15 -13.98 -12.46 -0.09
N PHE A 16 -12.92 -12.80 -0.83
CA PHE A 16 -12.96 -13.05 -2.26
C PHE A 16 -13.07 -14.55 -2.53
N PRO A 17 -13.89 -14.95 -3.53
CA PRO A 17 -13.89 -16.32 -4.02
C PRO A 17 -12.48 -16.71 -4.49
N ILE A 18 -12.13 -17.99 -4.29
CA ILE A 18 -10.86 -18.54 -4.77
C ILE A 18 -10.88 -18.49 -6.31
N GLY A 19 -10.17 -17.53 -6.89
CA GLY A 19 -10.13 -17.28 -8.32
C GLY A 19 -9.49 -15.93 -8.66
N SER A 20 -9.32 -15.65 -9.97
CA SER A 20 -8.89 -14.33 -10.42
C SER A 20 -10.06 -13.35 -10.29
N VAL A 21 -9.89 -12.31 -9.47
CA VAL A 21 -10.91 -11.28 -9.24
C VAL A 21 -10.28 -9.92 -9.45
N VAL A 22 -10.94 -9.07 -10.25
CA VAL A 22 -10.60 -7.65 -10.33
C VAL A 22 -11.09 -6.99 -9.04
N CYS A 23 -10.18 -6.33 -8.33
CA CYS A 23 -10.48 -5.65 -7.08
C CYS A 23 -9.94 -4.24 -7.09
N ARG A 24 -10.54 -3.40 -6.27
CA ARG A 24 -9.98 -2.10 -5.91
C ARG A 24 -9.43 -2.17 -4.51
N VAL A 25 -8.28 -1.52 -4.33
CA VAL A 25 -7.58 -1.46 -3.06
C VAL A 25 -7.45 0.01 -2.67
N ARG A 26 -7.83 0.34 -1.44
CA ARG A 26 -7.43 1.57 -0.77
C ARG A 26 -6.37 1.25 0.27
N VAL A 27 -5.28 1.99 0.22
CA VAL A 27 -4.17 1.87 1.17
C VAL A 27 -4.08 3.15 1.98
N HIS A 28 -4.16 3.03 3.29
CA HIS A 28 -3.85 4.10 4.24
C HIS A 28 -2.54 3.76 4.94
N ALA A 29 -1.56 4.65 4.84
CA ALA A 29 -0.29 4.52 5.54
C ALA A 29 -0.21 5.59 6.62
N THR A 30 0.11 5.19 7.84
CA THR A 30 0.40 6.09 8.97
C THR A 30 1.77 5.78 9.57
N GLY A 31 2.27 6.70 10.37
CA GLY A 31 3.65 6.63 10.88
C GLY A 31 4.67 7.18 9.88
N ARG A 32 5.88 7.42 10.37
CA ARG A 32 6.99 7.94 9.57
C ARG A 32 8.27 7.43 10.19
N ASP A 33 9.11 6.84 9.34
CA ASP A 33 10.48 6.58 9.74
C ASP A 33 11.21 7.93 9.83
N THR A 34 11.74 8.21 11.01
CA THR A 34 12.45 9.47 11.33
C THR A 34 13.92 9.23 11.63
N ASP A 35 14.35 7.96 11.68
CA ASP A 35 15.73 7.59 11.93
C ASP A 35 16.40 7.27 10.59
N ILE A 36 16.93 8.32 9.95
CA ILE A 36 17.44 8.24 8.57
C ILE A 36 18.67 7.31 8.47
N ASP A 37 19.49 7.27 9.51
CA ASP A 37 20.76 6.54 9.52
C ASP A 37 20.73 5.28 10.42
N GLY A 38 19.65 5.09 11.17
CA GLY A 38 19.49 3.97 12.09
C GLY A 38 18.64 2.83 11.54
N ALA A 39 18.90 1.62 12.03
CA ALA A 39 18.03 0.48 11.79
C ALA A 39 16.97 0.44 12.89
N THR A 40 15.77 0.90 12.54
CA THR A 40 14.62 0.83 13.43
C THR A 40 14.28 -0.64 13.73
N MET A 41 14.23 -1.00 15.02
CA MET A 41 14.01 -2.38 15.48
C MET A 41 12.52 -2.75 15.61
N GLN A 42 11.61 -1.77 15.46
CA GLN A 42 10.16 -1.94 15.60
C GLN A 42 9.46 -1.38 14.36
N PRO A 43 8.35 -1.95 13.88
CA PRO A 43 7.61 -1.36 12.76
C PRO A 43 7.20 0.10 13.06
N VAL A 44 7.61 1.04 12.19
CA VAL A 44 7.31 2.49 12.32
C VAL A 44 6.25 2.97 11.33
N LYS A 45 5.75 2.07 10.49
CA LYS A 45 4.69 2.35 9.52
C LYS A 45 3.59 1.32 9.66
N ASP A 46 2.39 1.83 9.85
CA ASP A 46 1.17 1.02 9.86
C ASP A 46 0.46 1.20 8.54
N TYR A 47 0.05 0.10 7.95
CA TYR A 47 -0.71 0.08 6.71
C TYR A 47 -2.07 -0.56 6.95
N LEU A 48 -3.13 0.17 6.63
CA LEU A 48 -4.48 -0.36 6.54
C LEU A 48 -4.83 -0.56 5.07
N PHE A 49 -5.13 -1.82 4.72
CA PHE A 49 -5.64 -2.20 3.41
C PHE A 49 -7.15 -2.41 3.48
N GLN A 50 -7.87 -1.74 2.60
CA GLN A 50 -9.29 -1.98 2.37
C GLN A 50 -9.46 -2.46 0.93
N ILE A 51 -10.06 -3.64 0.76
CA ILE A 51 -10.19 -4.30 -0.54
C ILE A 51 -11.67 -4.54 -0.81
N TRP A 52 -12.13 -4.25 -2.03
CA TRP A 52 -13.48 -4.57 -2.47
C TRP A 52 -13.48 -5.03 -3.93
N GLU A 53 -14.46 -5.86 -4.28
CA GLU A 53 -14.62 -6.35 -5.66
C GLU A 53 -14.91 -5.19 -6.62
N SER A 54 -14.38 -5.29 -7.82
CA SER A 54 -14.61 -4.34 -8.89
C SER A 54 -14.77 -5.10 -10.19
N THR A 55 -15.71 -4.69 -11.02
CA THR A 55 -15.84 -5.22 -12.38
C THR A 55 -15.08 -4.38 -13.41
N THR A 56 -14.53 -3.24 -12.97
CA THR A 56 -13.87 -2.26 -13.84
C THR A 56 -12.36 -2.44 -13.79
N GLU A 57 -11.76 -2.79 -14.93
CA GLU A 57 -10.31 -2.75 -15.16
C GLU A 57 -9.80 -1.35 -15.55
N SER A 58 -10.69 -0.41 -15.88
CA SER A 58 -10.31 0.93 -16.30
C SER A 58 -9.46 1.63 -15.23
N PRO A 59 -8.37 2.32 -15.64
CA PRO A 59 -7.49 3.02 -14.71
C PRO A 59 -8.29 4.02 -13.88
N ALA A 60 -8.01 4.07 -12.58
CA ALA A 60 -8.68 5.00 -11.68
C ALA A 60 -8.27 6.44 -12.03
N ASP A 61 -9.26 7.34 -12.13
CA ASP A 61 -9.00 8.77 -12.26
C ASP A 61 -8.21 9.28 -11.04
N VAL A 62 -7.09 9.94 -11.29
CA VAL A 62 -6.27 10.52 -10.22
C VAL A 62 -6.89 11.84 -9.80
N VAL A 63 -7.77 11.80 -8.79
CA VAL A 63 -8.49 12.99 -8.31
C VAL A 63 -7.57 13.97 -7.55
N ARG A 64 -6.62 13.47 -6.75
CA ARG A 64 -5.70 14.31 -5.97
C ARG A 64 -4.41 13.58 -5.62
N VAL A 65 -3.28 14.31 -5.67
CA VAL A 65 -1.98 13.83 -5.19
C VAL A 65 -1.35 14.90 -4.32
N SER A 66 -1.09 14.58 -3.06
CA SER A 66 -0.39 15.46 -2.11
C SER A 66 1.11 15.16 -1.98
N SER A 67 1.54 13.96 -2.38
CA SER A 67 2.96 13.59 -2.36
C SER A 67 3.68 14.16 -3.58
N GLY A 68 4.47 15.22 -3.37
CA GLY A 68 5.27 15.85 -4.43
C GLY A 68 6.32 14.90 -5.02
N TYR A 69 7.04 14.17 -4.16
CA TYR A 69 8.04 13.18 -4.58
C TYR A 69 7.40 12.03 -5.38
N GLY A 70 6.32 11.45 -4.85
CA GLY A 70 5.60 10.36 -5.53
C GLY A 70 4.91 10.80 -6.82
N ALA A 71 4.55 12.10 -6.95
CA ALA A 71 4.06 12.67 -8.20
C ALA A 71 5.17 12.79 -9.25
N ALA A 72 6.38 13.18 -8.84
CA ALA A 72 7.53 13.29 -9.75
C ALA A 72 7.91 11.94 -10.36
N LEU A 73 7.87 10.85 -9.58
CA LEU A 73 8.15 9.50 -10.05
C LEU A 73 7.08 8.91 -10.99
N ARG A 74 5.83 9.37 -10.87
CA ARG A 74 4.72 8.96 -11.75
C ARG A 74 4.65 9.76 -13.04
N ARG A 75 5.47 10.80 -13.19
CA ARG A 75 5.58 11.51 -14.46
C ARG A 75 6.19 10.53 -15.47
N PRO A 76 5.52 10.28 -16.61
CA PRO A 76 6.10 9.40 -17.63
C PRO A 76 7.49 9.94 -17.98
N HIS A 77 8.46 9.03 -18.02
CA HIS A 77 9.78 9.36 -18.52
C HIS A 77 9.61 9.95 -19.93
N PRO A 78 10.19 11.12 -20.25
CA PRO A 78 10.11 11.70 -21.59
C PRO A 78 10.85 10.76 -22.55
N GLY A 79 10.12 9.80 -23.12
CA GLY A 79 10.69 8.69 -23.88
C GLY A 79 9.77 7.48 -24.05
N GLN A 80 8.68 7.35 -23.28
CA GLN A 80 7.66 6.32 -23.55
C GLN A 80 6.33 6.95 -23.99
N GLY A 81 6.27 7.28 -25.27
CA GLY A 81 5.04 7.34 -26.03
C GLY A 81 5.20 6.44 -27.25
N VAL A 82 4.43 5.35 -27.30
CA VAL A 82 3.84 4.76 -28.52
C VAL A 82 2.51 4.15 -28.09
#